data_AF-A0A7V2ATV8-F1
#
_entry.id   AF-A0A7V2ATV8-F1
#
_cell.length_a   1.000
_cell.length_b   1.000
_cell.length_c   1.000
_cell.angle_alpha   90.00
_cell.angle_beta   90.00
_cell.angle_gamma   90.00
#
_symmetry.space_group_name_H-M   'P 1'
#
loop_
_entity.id
_entity.type
_entity.pdbx_description
1 polymer ?
#
loop_
_entity_poly.entity_id
_entity_poly.type
_entity_poly.pdbx_seq_one_letter_code
_entity_poly.pdbx_strand_id
1 'polypeptide(L)'
;MTSNTRRMRFRMIAPAYPTFNIYSRIAKGTTALGPLCVATAASTMSGWDVEVIDENNFRKLGPKNPDGRPDHGTLQSIRRADVAGFYGGLSSTIPRLEELVRFYR
;
A
#
# COMPACT_ATOMS: atom_id res chain seq x y z
N MET A 1 3.36 32.59 -5.78
CA MET A 1 2.81 32.48 -4.42
C MET A 1 2.76 31.01 -4.05
N THR A 2 3.82 30.48 -3.44
CA THR A 2 3.81 29.10 -2.91
C THR A 2 3.09 29.13 -1.58
N SER A 3 1.78 28.87 -1.59
CA SER A 3 1.07 28.61 -0.34
C SER A 3 1.74 27.42 0.33
N ASN A 4 2.07 27.57 1.61
CA ASN A 4 2.61 26.53 2.48
C ASN A 4 1.53 25.49 2.84
N THR A 5 0.75 25.06 1.84
CA THR A 5 -0.32 24.08 2.00
C THR A 5 0.32 22.71 2.16
N ARG A 6 0.16 22.13 3.35
CA ARG A 6 0.57 20.75 3.65
C ARG A 6 0.11 19.83 2.51
N ARG A 7 1.06 19.14 1.86
CA ARG A 7 0.73 18.10 0.88
C ARG A 7 0.07 16.93 1.61
N MET A 8 -1.09 16.51 1.12
CA MET A 8 -1.79 15.33 1.61
C MET A 8 -1.13 14.07 1.03
N ARG A 9 -1.16 12.96 1.76
CA ARG A 9 -0.59 11.69 1.31
C ARG A 9 -1.65 10.63 1.12
N PHE A 10 -1.71 10.10 -0.10
CA PHE A 10 -2.48 8.90 -0.44
C PHE A 10 -1.55 7.69 -0.49
N ARG A 11 -1.90 6.64 0.25
CA ARG A 11 -1.18 5.36 0.29
C ARG A 11 -2.06 4.26 -0.28
N MET A 12 -1.74 3.78 -1.47
CA MET A 12 -2.41 2.63 -2.09
C MET A 12 -1.75 1.34 -1.60
N ILE A 13 -2.52 0.43 -1.03
CA ILE A 13 -2.03 -0.81 -0.42
C ILE A 13 -2.62 -2.00 -1.16
N ALA A 14 -1.76 -2.87 -1.70
CA ALA A 14 -2.14 -4.19 -2.18
C ALA A 14 -1.85 -5.22 -1.08
N PRO A 15 -2.89 -5.76 -0.40
CA PRO A 15 -2.72 -6.70 0.70
C PRO A 15 -2.03 -7.99 0.24
N ALA A 16 -1.27 -8.62 1.14
CA ALA A 16 -0.64 -9.88 0.84
C ALA A 16 -1.69 -10.98 0.61
N TYR A 17 -1.41 -11.84 -0.36
CA TYR A 17 -2.23 -13.01 -0.60
C TYR A 17 -2.12 -14.02 0.55
N PRO A 18 -3.22 -14.70 0.93
CA PRO A 18 -3.12 -15.80 1.87
C PRO A 18 -2.48 -17.00 1.20
N THR A 19 -1.53 -17.65 1.87
CA THR A 19 -0.89 -18.91 1.48
C THR A 19 -0.37 -18.94 0.02
N PHE A 20 0.22 -20.05 -0.39
CA PHE A 20 0.61 -20.28 -1.78
C PHE A 20 -0.64 -20.40 -2.68
N ASN A 21 -0.74 -19.54 -3.69
CA ASN A 21 -1.75 -19.58 -4.74
C ASN A 21 -1.10 -19.52 -6.13
N ILE A 22 -1.91 -19.68 -7.19
CA ILE A 22 -1.42 -19.68 -8.58
C ILE A 22 -0.70 -18.39 -9.00
N TYR A 23 -0.91 -17.29 -8.29
CA TYR A 23 -0.27 -15.99 -8.52
C TYR A 23 0.96 -15.75 -7.64
N SER A 24 1.24 -16.58 -6.63
CA SER A 24 2.30 -16.32 -5.62
C SER A 24 3.70 -16.17 -6.21
N ARG A 25 4.01 -16.83 -7.33
CA ARG A 25 5.31 -16.66 -7.99
C ARG A 25 5.42 -15.30 -8.67
N ILE A 26 4.38 -14.91 -9.40
CA ILE A 26 4.34 -13.67 -10.19
C ILE A 26 4.26 -12.47 -9.25
N ALA A 27 3.41 -12.53 -8.22
CA ALA A 27 3.21 -11.44 -7.26
C ALA A 27 4.45 -11.06 -6.44
N LYS A 28 5.46 -11.94 -6.34
CA LYS A 28 6.77 -11.63 -5.74
C LYS A 28 7.65 -10.75 -6.63
N GLY A 29 7.50 -10.86 -7.94
CA GLY A 29 8.33 -10.18 -8.94
C GLY A 29 7.66 -8.96 -9.57
N THR A 30 6.33 -8.94 -9.61
CA THR A 30 5.53 -7.91 -10.26
C THR A 30 4.53 -7.30 -9.30
N THR A 31 4.09 -6.08 -9.60
CA THR A 31 2.98 -5.44 -8.90
C THR A 31 1.72 -5.45 -9.76
N ALA A 32 0.55 -5.31 -9.12
CA ALA A 32 -0.72 -5.26 -9.84
C ALA A 32 -0.87 -3.92 -10.58
N LEU A 33 -1.34 -3.97 -11.83
CA LEU A 33 -1.54 -2.78 -12.65
C LEU A 33 -2.65 -1.86 -12.11
N GLY A 34 -3.76 -2.45 -11.64
CA GLY A 34 -4.90 -1.71 -11.07
C GLY A 34 -4.53 -0.66 -10.02
N PRO A 35 -3.83 -1.02 -8.92
CA PRO A 35 -3.42 -0.05 -7.91
C PRO A 35 -2.44 1.00 -8.46
N LEU A 36 -1.57 0.65 -9.41
CA LEU A 36 -0.69 1.62 -10.06
C LEU A 36 -1.48 2.63 -10.92
N CYS A 37 -2.53 2.20 -11.62
CA CYS A 37 -3.38 3.11 -12.40
C CYS A 37 -4.05 4.14 -11.49
N VAL A 38 -4.62 3.70 -10.36
CA VAL A 38 -5.26 4.61 -9.39
C VAL A 38 -4.22 5.53 -8.74
N ALA A 39 -3.07 4.99 -8.34
CA ALA A 39 -1.99 5.79 -7.76
C ALA A 39 -1.45 6.85 -8.74
N THR A 40 -1.28 6.47 -10.01
CA THR A 40 -0.87 7.40 -11.07
C THR A 40 -1.89 8.50 -11.26
N ALA A 41 -3.19 8.17 -11.35
CA ALA A 41 -4.24 9.16 -11.45
C ALA A 41 -4.22 10.14 -10.26
N ALA A 42 -4.15 9.62 -9.03
CA ALA A 42 -4.07 10.43 -7.82
C ALA A 42 -2.81 11.33 -7.78
N SER A 43 -1.69 10.87 -8.35
CA SER A 43 -0.43 11.62 -8.36
C SER A 43 -0.47 12.89 -9.21
N THR A 44 -1.43 12.97 -10.14
CA THR A 44 -1.64 14.18 -10.97
C THR A 44 -2.39 15.29 -10.23
N MET A 45 -2.98 14.99 -9.07
CA MET A 45 -3.72 15.96 -8.27
C MET A 45 -2.76 16.89 -7.53
N SER A 46 -2.96 18.20 -7.68
CA SER A 46 -2.13 19.19 -6.98
C SER A 46 -2.27 19.05 -5.47
N GLY A 47 -1.15 19.14 -4.75
CA GLY A 47 -1.11 19.00 -3.29
C GLY A 47 -1.16 17.56 -2.77
N TRP A 48 -1.07 16.54 -3.63
CA TRP A 48 -1.02 15.14 -3.22
C TRP A 48 0.36 14.50 -3.42
N ASP A 49 0.82 13.77 -2.42
CA ASP A 49 1.87 12.77 -2.52
C ASP A 49 1.22 11.40 -2.61
N VAL A 50 1.73 10.54 -3.48
CA VAL A 50 1.21 9.17 -3.62
C VAL A 50 2.32 8.16 -3.41
N GLU A 51 1.99 7.09 -2.71
CA GLU A 51 2.87 5.93 -2.60
C GLU A 51 2.06 4.63 -2.70
N VAL A 52 2.74 3.59 -3.16
CA VAL A 52 2.15 2.26 -3.36
C VAL A 52 2.93 1.27 -2.50
N ILE A 53 2.20 0.53 -1.69
CA ILE A 53 2.73 -0.56 -0.86
C ILE A 53 2.09 -1.84 -1.34
N ASP A 54 2.88 -2.67 -2.00
CA ASP A 54 2.46 -4.01 -2.38
C ASP A 54 3.11 -5.01 -1.43
N GLU A 55 2.31 -5.57 -0.52
CA GLU A 55 2.82 -6.48 0.51
C GLU A 55 3.40 -7.77 -0.12
N ASN A 56 3.04 -8.11 -1.37
CA ASN A 56 3.46 -9.34 -2.04
C ASN A 56 4.90 -9.26 -2.59
N ASN A 57 5.39 -8.05 -2.88
CA ASN A 57 6.74 -7.82 -3.42
C ASN A 57 7.56 -6.81 -2.60
N PHE A 58 7.19 -6.58 -1.34
CA PHE A 58 7.86 -5.61 -0.48
C PHE A 58 9.33 -5.99 -0.21
N ARG A 59 10.24 -5.25 -0.86
CA ARG A 59 11.67 -5.57 -0.94
C ARG A 59 12.44 -5.24 0.36
N LYS A 60 13.69 -5.71 0.42
CA LYS A 60 14.54 -5.77 1.62
C LYS A 60 14.79 -4.44 2.35
N LEU A 61 14.69 -3.29 1.68
CA LEU A 61 15.05 -2.00 2.27
C LEU A 61 13.88 -1.32 3.01
N GLY A 62 12.66 -1.83 2.89
CA GLY A 62 11.50 -1.27 3.59
C GLY A 62 11.39 -1.80 5.03
N PRO A 63 10.77 -1.03 5.96
CA PRO A 63 10.54 -1.46 7.33
C PRO A 63 9.60 -2.67 7.37
N LYS A 64 10.01 -3.72 8.08
CA LYS A 64 9.27 -4.98 8.21
C LYS A 64 8.98 -5.29 9.67
N ASN A 65 7.83 -5.91 9.90
CA ASN A 65 7.45 -6.42 11.21
C ASN A 65 8.16 -7.76 11.50
N PRO A 66 8.05 -8.32 12.73
CA PRO A 66 8.65 -9.62 13.06
C PRO A 66 8.21 -10.78 12.15
N ASP A 67 7.03 -10.70 11.53
CA ASP A 67 6.51 -11.70 10.59
C ASP A 67 7.07 -11.52 9.15
N GLY A 68 7.98 -10.57 8.94
CA GLY A 68 8.59 -10.30 7.63
C GLY A 68 7.68 -9.54 6.65
N ARG A 69 6.53 -9.06 7.10
CA ARG A 69 5.56 -8.24 6.33
C ARG A 69 5.89 -6.76 6.45
N PRO A 70 5.34 -5.88 5.60
CA PRO A 70 5.53 -4.44 5.78
C PRO A 70 5.04 -3.97 7.15
N ASP A 71 5.87 -3.20 7.85
CA ASP A 71 5.50 -2.61 9.14
C ASP A 71 4.74 -1.30 8.92
N HIS A 72 3.41 -1.42 8.85
CA HIS A 72 2.53 -0.27 8.65
C HIS A 72 2.59 0.75 9.80
N GLY A 73 2.94 0.33 11.02
CA GLY A 73 3.16 1.21 12.17
C GLY A 73 4.36 2.13 11.98
N THR A 74 5.50 1.53 11.64
CA THR A 74 6.71 2.29 11.30
C THR A 74 6.47 3.17 10.08
N LEU A 75 5.80 2.65 9.04
CA LEU A 75 5.47 3.43 7.83
C LEU A 75 4.57 4.64 8.12
N GLN A 76 3.57 4.52 9.01
CA GLN A 76 2.76 5.64 9.45
C GLN A 76 3.54 6.65 10.30
N SER A 77 4.54 6.18 11.06
CA SER A 77 5.37 7.04 11.91
C SER A 77 6.36 7.88 11.09
N ILE A 78 7.03 7.26 10.10
CA ILE A 78 8.02 7.98 9.26
C ILE A 78 7.34 8.86 8.20
N ARG A 79 6.22 8.39 7.62
CA ARG A 79 5.47 9.08 6.57
C ARG A 79 3.99 8.78 6.74
N ARG A 80 3.33 9.54 7.59
CA ARG A 80 1.88 9.42 7.80
C ARG A 80 1.14 9.56 6.47
N ALA A 81 0.25 8.62 6.20
CA ALA A 81 -0.76 8.71 5.15
C ALA A 81 -2.00 9.43 5.70
N ASP A 82 -2.54 10.38 4.95
CA ASP A 82 -3.80 11.06 5.26
C ASP A 82 -4.99 10.24 4.72
N VAL A 83 -4.79 9.50 3.61
CA VAL A 83 -5.78 8.57 3.04
C VAL A 83 -5.09 7.24 2.68
N ALA A 84 -5.72 6.12 3.04
CA ALA A 84 -5.30 4.79 2.63
C ALA A 84 -6.34 4.18 1.66
N GLY A 85 -5.85 3.67 0.53
CA GLY A 85 -6.66 2.88 -0.42
C GLY A 85 -6.25 1.42 -0.36
N PHE A 86 -7.21 0.52 -0.52
CA PHE A 86 -6.97 -0.93 -0.43
C PHE A 86 -7.39 -1.64 -1.72
N TYR A 87 -6.46 -2.36 -2.34
CA TYR A 87 -6.69 -3.11 -3.57
C TYR A 87 -6.96 -4.59 -3.27
N GLY A 88 -8.23 -4.94 -3.06
CA GLY A 88 -8.70 -6.32 -2.86
C GLY A 88 -8.83 -7.11 -4.16
N GLY A 89 -7.74 -7.33 -4.89
CA GLY A 89 -7.76 -7.98 -6.21
C GLY A 89 -8.20 -9.46 -6.22
N LEU A 90 -8.20 -10.12 -5.07
CA LEU A 90 -8.68 -11.49 -4.88
C LEU A 90 -9.53 -11.54 -3.61
N SER A 91 -10.67 -12.24 -3.63
CA SER A 91 -11.52 -12.40 -2.44
C SER A 91 -10.79 -13.06 -1.27
N SER A 92 -9.76 -13.85 -1.55
CA SER A 92 -8.91 -14.47 -0.54
C SER A 92 -8.11 -13.45 0.28
N THR A 93 -7.88 -12.22 -0.21
CA THR A 93 -7.17 -11.19 0.57
C THR A 93 -8.02 -10.47 1.60
N ILE A 94 -9.33 -10.73 1.65
CA ILE A 94 -10.27 -10.05 2.55
C ILE A 94 -9.81 -10.07 4.02
N PRO A 95 -9.35 -11.19 4.61
CA PRO A 95 -8.89 -11.19 6.00
C PRO A 95 -7.76 -10.19 6.25
N ARG A 96 -6.76 -10.13 5.37
CA ARG A 96 -5.67 -9.14 5.49
C ARG A 96 -6.15 -7.72 5.22
N LEU A 97 -7.04 -7.53 4.25
CA LEU A 97 -7.61 -6.21 3.98
C LEU A 97 -8.32 -5.68 5.23
N GLU A 98 -9.06 -6.53 5.93
CA GLU A 98 -9.78 -6.21 7.17
C GLU A 98 -8.81 -5.77 8.28
N GLU A 99 -7.73 -6.52 8.50
CA GLU A 99 -6.66 -6.15 9.44
C GLU A 99 -6.09 -4.75 9.14
N LEU A 100 -5.80 -4.47 7.87
CA LEU A 100 -5.23 -3.20 7.44
C LEU A 100 -6.22 -2.05 7.59
N VAL A 101 -7.49 -2.26 7.23
CA VAL A 101 -8.54 -1.25 7.40
C VAL A 101 -8.69 -0.89 8.88
N ARG A 102 -8.69 -1.87 9.78
CA ARG A 102 -8.73 -1.61 11.22
C ARG A 102 -7.53 -0.79 11.71
N PHE A 103 -6.36 -1.04 11.15
CA PHE A 103 -5.13 -0.31 11.52
C PHE A 103 -5.11 1.14 11.01
N TYR A 104 -5.63 1.40 9.81
CA TYR A 104 -5.59 2.74 9.18
C TYR A 104 -6.80 3.64 9.50
N ARG A 105 -7.83 3.09 10.17
CA ARG A 105 -8.99 3.84 10.65
C ARG A 105 -8.62 4.76 11.81
#